data_AF-A0A1E1XQ04-F1
#
_entry.id   AF-A0A1E1XQ04-F1
#
_cell.length_a   1.000
_cell.length_b   1.000
_cell.length_c   1.000
_cell.angle_alpha   90.00
_cell.angle_beta   90.00
_cell.angle_gamma   90.00
#
_symmetry.space_group_name_H-M   'P 1'
#
loop_
_entity.id
_entity.type
_entity.pdbx_description
1 polymer ?
#
loop_
_entity_poly.entity_id
_entity_poly.type
_entity_poly.pdbx_seq_one_letter_code
_entity_poly.pdbx_strand_id
1 'polypeptide(L)'
;PRNVHRHHARLMTTVEQMLFVRRQTRSWVFAPWRRCEAMKKLRQAPFGIFEYTIYYMPGEAASAMEGFVSTLSTYTTRGHIEPNAVSYRTVRGGQVKQYQIMYADPHTGCFILVTTSASVAKGCRLLQTYSTVNQRVPQDCLRVYKDNCPQDSIEIYNPACPQLLSRF
;
A
#
# COMPACT_ATOMS: atom_id res chain seq x y z
N PRO A 1 8.77 19.06 6.90
CA PRO A 1 8.90 17.68 7.42
C PRO A 1 10.34 17.18 7.23
N ARG A 2 10.85 16.26 8.07
CA ARG A 2 12.11 15.56 7.77
C ARG A 2 11.83 14.59 6.60
N ASN A 3 12.73 14.48 5.62
CA ASN A 3 12.60 13.60 4.44
C ASN A 3 11.44 13.89 3.46
N VAL A 4 11.03 15.16 3.26
CA VAL A 4 9.94 15.55 2.32
C VAL A 4 10.09 14.89 0.94
N HIS A 5 11.33 14.80 0.42
CA HIS A 5 11.63 14.19 -0.87
C HIS A 5 11.20 12.71 -0.97
N ARG A 6 10.96 12.00 0.14
CA ARG A 6 10.50 10.61 0.17
C ARG A 6 8.97 10.47 0.32
N HIS A 7 8.23 11.57 0.39
CA HIS A 7 6.78 11.54 0.60
C HIS A 7 5.99 11.66 -0.71
N HIS A 8 6.66 11.76 -1.85
CA HIS A 8 6.01 12.15 -3.10
C HIS A 8 5.26 10.96 -3.72
N ALA A 9 4.00 11.17 -4.10
CA ALA A 9 3.15 10.15 -4.72
C ALA A 9 3.74 9.58 -6.02
N ARG A 10 4.46 10.43 -6.76
CA ARG A 10 5.18 10.02 -7.96
C ARG A 10 6.13 8.85 -7.71
N LEU A 11 6.81 8.78 -6.56
CA LEU A 11 7.77 7.71 -6.26
C LEU A 11 7.12 6.33 -6.19
N MET A 12 5.85 6.26 -5.82
CA MET A 12 5.06 5.03 -5.81
C MET A 12 4.38 4.80 -7.16
N THR A 13 3.85 5.85 -7.80
CA THR A 13 3.09 5.70 -9.05
C THR A 13 3.95 5.46 -10.29
N THR A 14 5.27 5.72 -10.23
CA THR A 14 6.21 5.32 -11.29
C THR A 14 6.61 3.85 -11.22
N VAL A 15 6.23 3.13 -10.17
CA VAL A 15 6.55 1.69 -10.03
C VAL A 15 5.66 0.86 -10.95
N GLU A 16 6.28 0.13 -11.89
CA GLU A 16 5.61 -0.81 -12.80
C GLU A 16 5.45 -2.21 -12.19
N GLN A 17 6.25 -2.53 -11.17
CA GLN A 17 6.15 -3.80 -10.47
C GLN A 17 4.88 -3.87 -9.62
N MET A 18 4.43 -5.09 -9.32
CA MET A 18 3.42 -5.28 -8.30
C MET A 18 3.95 -4.83 -6.94
N LEU A 19 3.10 -4.15 -6.17
CA LEU A 19 3.36 -3.75 -4.80
C LEU A 19 2.51 -4.61 -3.86
N PHE A 20 3.16 -5.37 -2.98
CA PHE A 20 2.49 -6.16 -1.96
C PHE A 20 2.45 -5.40 -0.65
N VAL A 21 1.30 -5.42 0.03
CA VAL A 21 1.25 -5.02 1.43
C VAL A 21 1.87 -6.16 2.25
N ARG A 22 3.05 -5.89 2.79
CA ARG A 22 3.77 -6.86 3.60
C ARG A 22 3.17 -6.97 4.99
N ARG A 23 2.99 -5.82 5.63
CA ARG A 23 2.44 -5.68 6.98
C ARG A 23 1.60 -4.43 7.11
N GLN A 24 0.72 -4.46 8.09
CA GLN A 24 -0.10 -3.31 8.44
C GLN A 24 -0.41 -3.27 9.92
N THR A 25 -0.82 -2.12 10.44
CA THR A 25 -1.35 -2.00 11.80
C THR A 25 -2.57 -2.92 12.00
N ARG A 26 -2.67 -3.60 13.15
CA ARG A 26 -3.87 -4.39 13.49
C ARG A 26 -4.97 -3.45 14.00
N SER A 27 -5.69 -2.83 13.07
CA SER A 27 -6.73 -1.85 13.38
C SER A 27 -7.97 -2.04 12.51
N TRP A 28 -9.13 -1.62 13.03
CA TRP A 28 -10.40 -1.60 12.32
C TRP A 28 -10.38 -0.68 11.10
N VAL A 29 -9.45 0.27 11.02
CA VAL A 29 -9.25 1.09 9.82
C VAL A 29 -8.88 0.25 8.59
N PHE A 30 -8.34 -0.96 8.81
CA PHE A 30 -8.03 -1.93 7.77
C PHE A 30 -8.99 -3.13 7.75
N ALA A 31 -10.09 -3.07 8.48
CA ALA A 31 -11.12 -4.10 8.36
C ALA A 31 -11.80 -4.03 6.97
N PRO A 32 -12.27 -5.18 6.44
CA PRO A 32 -11.93 -6.54 6.92
C PRO A 32 -10.45 -6.85 6.67
N TRP A 33 -9.80 -7.54 7.61
CA TRP A 33 -8.39 -7.92 7.44
C TRP A 33 -8.25 -8.98 6.36
N ARG A 34 -7.52 -8.66 5.29
CA ARG A 34 -7.26 -9.58 4.18
C ARG A 34 -5.79 -9.93 4.12
N ARG A 35 -5.50 -11.16 3.73
CA ARG A 35 -4.14 -11.63 3.42
C ARG A 35 -3.80 -11.36 1.95
N CYS A 36 -2.52 -11.38 1.64
CA CYS A 36 -2.01 -11.25 0.27
C CYS A 36 -2.52 -10.01 -0.48
N GLU A 37 -2.73 -8.89 0.20
CA GLU A 37 -3.12 -7.66 -0.48
C GLU A 37 -1.96 -7.18 -1.38
N ALA A 38 -2.28 -6.91 -2.64
CA ALA A 38 -1.32 -6.42 -3.63
C ALA A 38 -1.98 -5.49 -4.63
N MET A 39 -1.17 -4.73 -5.37
CA MET A 39 -1.66 -3.85 -6.43
C MET A 39 -0.65 -3.76 -7.57
N LYS A 40 -1.14 -3.71 -8.81
CA LYS A 40 -0.34 -3.55 -10.02
C LYS A 40 -0.90 -2.43 -10.87
N LYS A 41 -0.03 -1.50 -11.29
CA LYS A 41 -0.42 -0.42 -12.19
C LYS A 41 -0.77 -1.01 -13.56
N LEU A 42 -1.93 -0.63 -14.09
CA LEU A 42 -2.35 -0.95 -15.45
C LEU A 42 -1.91 0.15 -16.40
N ARG A 43 -2.31 1.38 -16.09
CA ARG A 43 -2.00 2.56 -16.90
C ARG A 43 -2.14 3.84 -16.09
N GLN A 44 -1.52 4.89 -16.61
CA GLN A 44 -1.76 6.26 -16.18
C GLN A 44 -2.88 6.86 -17.05
N ALA A 45 -3.82 7.53 -16.40
CA ALA A 45 -4.83 8.37 -17.01
C ALA A 45 -4.46 9.86 -16.82
N PRO A 46 -5.17 10.80 -17.48
CA PRO A 46 -4.91 12.22 -17.29
C PRO A 46 -5.05 12.70 -15.84
N PHE A 47 -4.44 13.84 -15.52
CA PHE A 47 -4.66 14.59 -14.27
C PHE A 47 -4.33 13.83 -12.96
N GLY A 48 -3.27 13.03 -12.94
CA GLY A 48 -2.84 12.34 -11.71
C GLY A 48 -3.75 11.18 -11.30
N ILE A 49 -4.49 10.64 -12.26
CA ILE A 49 -5.34 9.47 -12.13
C ILE A 49 -4.61 8.26 -12.69
N PHE A 50 -4.73 7.12 -12.02
CA PHE A 50 -4.12 5.86 -12.42
C PHE A 50 -5.15 4.75 -12.30
N GLU A 51 -5.00 3.71 -13.12
CA GLU A 51 -5.75 2.47 -12.95
C GLU A 51 -4.82 1.40 -12.40
N TYR A 52 -5.26 0.76 -11.32
CA TYR A 52 -4.56 -0.34 -10.69
C TYR A 52 -5.47 -1.55 -10.63
N THR A 53 -4.93 -2.73 -10.93
CA THR A 53 -5.55 -3.97 -10.47
C THR A 53 -5.16 -4.18 -9.02
N ILE A 54 -6.16 -4.29 -8.16
CA ILE A 54 -6.02 -4.61 -6.74
C ILE A 54 -6.31 -6.08 -6.56
N TYR A 55 -5.45 -6.77 -5.82
CA TYR A 55 -5.61 -8.18 -5.49
C TYR A 55 -5.67 -8.38 -3.97
N TYR A 56 -6.47 -9.34 -3.52
CA TYR A 56 -6.55 -9.71 -2.10
C TYR A 56 -7.09 -11.14 -1.92
N MET A 57 -6.88 -11.74 -0.75
CA MET A 57 -7.52 -12.99 -0.37
C MET A 57 -8.90 -12.73 0.27
N PRO A 58 -10.03 -13.20 -0.30
CA PRO A 58 -11.39 -12.85 0.14
C PRO A 58 -11.84 -13.54 1.43
N GLY A 59 -11.02 -14.40 2.04
CA GLY A 59 -11.30 -15.06 3.31
C GLY A 59 -10.15 -15.99 3.74
N GLU A 60 -10.20 -16.51 4.96
CA GLU A 60 -9.15 -17.41 5.45
C GLU A 60 -9.13 -18.75 4.71
N ALA A 61 -10.32 -19.29 4.39
CA ALA A 61 -10.49 -20.56 3.67
C ALA A 61 -10.33 -20.46 2.15
N ALA A 62 -10.11 -19.25 1.60
CA ALA A 62 -10.00 -19.08 0.16
C ALA A 62 -8.68 -19.65 -0.38
N SER A 63 -8.77 -20.35 -1.52
CA SER A 63 -7.64 -21.00 -2.20
C SER A 63 -7.13 -20.20 -3.42
N ALA A 64 -7.79 -19.09 -3.75
CA ALA A 64 -7.45 -18.19 -4.84
C ALA A 64 -7.67 -16.74 -4.40
N MET A 65 -6.82 -15.84 -4.92
CA MET A 65 -6.98 -14.41 -4.73
C MET A 65 -8.14 -13.89 -5.59
N GLU A 66 -8.70 -12.74 -5.26
CA GLU A 66 -9.59 -11.99 -6.14
C GLU A 66 -8.85 -10.77 -6.68
N GLY A 67 -9.21 -10.34 -7.90
CA GLY A 67 -8.68 -9.13 -8.53
C GLY A 67 -9.81 -8.21 -8.97
N PHE A 68 -9.61 -6.89 -8.89
CA PHE A 68 -10.52 -5.90 -9.49
C PHE A 68 -9.76 -4.61 -9.87
N VAL A 69 -10.29 -3.84 -10.82
CA VAL A 69 -9.72 -2.54 -11.20
C VAL A 69 -10.21 -1.47 -10.22
N SER A 70 -9.28 -0.75 -9.61
CA SER A 70 -9.53 0.47 -8.84
C SER A 70 -8.86 1.66 -9.51
N THR A 71 -9.57 2.77 -9.57
CA THR A 71 -8.98 4.08 -9.80
C THR A 71 -8.16 4.48 -8.57
N LEU A 72 -6.92 4.91 -8.80
CA LEU A 72 -6.06 5.54 -7.82
C LEU A 72 -5.87 7.01 -8.21
N SER A 73 -6.16 7.92 -7.28
CA SER A 73 -5.96 9.36 -7.48
C SER A 73 -4.89 9.88 -6.54
N THR A 74 -4.03 10.78 -7.04
CA THR A 74 -3.05 11.48 -6.19
C THR A 74 -3.56 12.84 -5.77
N TYR A 75 -3.24 13.28 -4.54
CA TYR A 75 -3.60 14.61 -4.05
C TYR A 75 -2.56 15.16 -3.07
N THR A 76 -2.58 16.47 -2.88
CA THR A 76 -1.65 17.20 -2.01
C THR A 76 -2.32 17.48 -0.66
N THR A 77 -1.66 17.12 0.44
CA THR A 77 -2.14 17.44 1.79
C THR A 77 -1.54 18.75 2.30
N ARG A 78 -2.19 19.36 3.31
CA ARG A 78 -1.77 20.64 3.88
C ARG A 78 -0.27 20.64 4.23
N GLY A 79 0.45 21.68 3.80
CA GLY A 79 1.88 21.84 4.05
C GLY A 79 2.80 21.14 3.03
N HIS A 80 2.25 20.55 1.97
CA HIS A 80 3.01 20.04 0.82
C HIS A 80 2.67 20.85 -0.43
N ILE A 81 3.64 20.93 -1.35
CA ILE A 81 3.48 21.58 -2.67
C ILE A 81 3.17 20.51 -3.73
N GLU A 82 3.80 19.34 -3.62
CA GLU A 82 3.60 18.21 -4.52
C GLU A 82 2.64 17.16 -3.94
N PRO A 83 1.94 16.38 -4.80
CA PRO A 83 1.10 15.29 -4.35
C PRO A 83 1.88 14.29 -3.49
N ASN A 84 1.38 14.05 -2.28
CA ASN A 84 2.01 13.20 -1.26
C ASN A 84 1.04 12.18 -0.67
N ALA A 85 -0.13 12.03 -1.28
CA ALA A 85 -1.15 11.10 -0.86
C ALA A 85 -1.83 10.44 -2.06
N VAL A 86 -2.37 9.26 -1.83
CA VAL A 86 -3.10 8.45 -2.79
C VAL A 86 -4.44 8.02 -2.21
N SER A 87 -5.46 7.90 -3.05
CA SER A 87 -6.75 7.35 -2.66
C SER A 87 -7.19 6.27 -3.65
N TYR A 88 -7.64 5.13 -3.12
CA TYR A 88 -8.07 3.99 -3.92
C TYR A 88 -8.92 3.02 -3.10
N ARG A 89 -9.65 2.13 -3.77
CA ARG A 89 -10.38 1.04 -3.11
C ARG A 89 -9.44 -0.13 -2.89
N THR A 90 -9.50 -0.74 -1.70
CA THR A 90 -8.70 -1.94 -1.40
C THR A 90 -9.48 -3.24 -1.56
N VAL A 91 -10.81 -3.16 -1.68
CA VAL A 91 -11.73 -4.30 -1.84
C VAL A 91 -12.81 -3.93 -2.84
N ARG A 92 -13.28 -4.91 -3.62
CA ARG A 92 -14.37 -4.73 -4.59
C ARG A 92 -15.64 -4.24 -3.88
N GLY A 93 -16.25 -3.18 -4.39
CA GLY A 93 -17.44 -2.55 -3.79
C GLY A 93 -17.18 -1.82 -2.46
N GLY A 94 -15.94 -1.79 -1.97
CA GLY A 94 -15.58 -1.07 -0.75
C GLY A 94 -15.48 0.44 -0.91
N GLN A 95 -15.32 1.13 0.21
CA GLN A 95 -15.08 2.58 0.23
C GLN A 95 -13.67 2.91 -0.29
N VAL A 96 -13.54 4.10 -0.88
CA VAL A 96 -12.23 4.66 -1.24
C VAL A 96 -11.49 5.02 0.05
N LYS A 97 -10.30 4.44 0.24
CA LYS A 97 -9.43 4.74 1.37
C LYS A 97 -8.39 5.77 0.96
N GLN A 98 -8.05 6.65 1.90
CA GLN A 98 -7.06 7.71 1.73
C GLN A 98 -5.77 7.35 2.47
N TYR A 99 -4.64 7.52 1.79
CA TYR A 99 -3.32 7.19 2.30
C TYR A 99 -2.33 8.31 2.02
N GLN A 100 -1.75 8.87 3.07
CA GLN A 100 -0.56 9.71 2.96
C GLN A 100 0.68 8.83 2.81
N ILE A 101 1.63 9.26 1.99
CA ILE A 101 2.91 8.58 1.82
C ILE A 101 3.87 9.13 2.86
N MET A 102 4.25 8.26 3.78
CA MET A 102 5.21 8.57 4.85
C MET A 102 6.64 8.24 4.45
N TYR A 103 6.82 7.27 3.56
CA TYR A 103 8.11 6.90 3.02
C TYR A 103 7.91 6.22 1.68
N ALA A 104 8.69 6.58 0.69
CA ALA A 104 8.74 5.92 -0.59
C ALA A 104 10.19 5.85 -1.05
N ASP A 105 10.61 4.65 -1.43
CA ASP A 105 11.93 4.41 -1.99
C ASP A 105 11.80 3.34 -3.08
N PRO A 106 11.65 3.75 -4.35
CA PRO A 106 11.49 2.82 -5.45
C PRO A 106 12.76 2.01 -5.74
N HIS A 107 13.94 2.49 -5.34
CA HIS A 107 15.20 1.76 -5.53
C HIS A 107 15.30 0.56 -4.59
N THR A 108 14.95 0.75 -3.31
CA THR A 108 14.89 -0.35 -2.34
C THR A 108 13.57 -1.12 -2.39
N GLY A 109 12.61 -0.62 -3.16
CA GLY A 109 11.29 -1.20 -3.35
C GLY A 109 10.40 -1.12 -2.11
N CYS A 110 10.63 -0.19 -1.19
CA CYS A 110 9.90 -0.11 0.09
C CYS A 110 9.09 1.18 0.22
N PHE A 111 7.85 1.03 0.69
CA PHE A 111 6.90 2.14 0.83
C PHE A 111 6.13 2.03 2.13
N ILE A 112 5.78 3.17 2.72
CA ILE A 112 4.96 3.27 3.93
C ILE A 112 3.79 4.21 3.65
N LEU A 113 2.59 3.66 3.75
CA LEU A 113 1.34 4.39 3.62
C LEU A 113 0.69 4.55 4.99
N VAL A 114 0.10 5.71 5.22
CA VAL A 114 -0.56 6.04 6.49
C VAL A 114 -1.96 6.55 6.24
N THR A 115 -2.90 6.06 7.03
CA THR A 115 -4.29 6.49 7.03
C THR A 115 -4.73 6.84 8.45
N THR A 116 -5.74 7.69 8.57
CA THR A 116 -6.33 8.11 9.85
C THR A 116 -7.84 8.04 9.72
N SER A 117 -8.52 7.32 10.62
CA SER A 117 -9.99 7.32 10.69
C SER A 117 -10.51 8.47 11.55
N ALA A 118 -11.82 8.76 11.45
CA ALA A 118 -12.51 9.77 12.27
C ALA A 118 -12.39 9.51 13.80
N SER A 119 -12.17 8.26 14.21
CA SER A 119 -11.85 7.87 15.60
C SER A 119 -10.38 8.06 15.99
N VAL A 120 -9.60 8.80 15.19
CA VAL A 120 -8.16 9.13 15.41
C VAL A 120 -7.22 7.91 15.37
N ALA A 121 -7.71 6.72 15.04
CA ALA A 121 -6.86 5.54 14.90
C ALA A 121 -5.97 5.67 13.65
N LYS A 122 -4.69 5.98 13.88
CA LYS A 122 -3.64 5.94 12.85
C LYS A 122 -3.42 4.49 12.44
N GLY A 123 -3.41 4.22 11.14
CA GLY A 123 -3.05 2.93 10.56
C GLY A 123 -1.91 3.09 9.58
N CYS A 124 -0.94 2.19 9.63
CA CYS A 124 0.14 2.12 8.65
C CYS A 124 0.05 0.85 7.80
N ARG A 125 0.56 0.94 6.57
CA ARG A 125 0.87 -0.21 5.70
C ARG A 125 2.32 -0.08 5.23
N LEU A 126 3.09 -1.15 5.33
CA LEU A 126 4.39 -1.28 4.70
C LEU A 126 4.22 -2.13 3.44
N LEU A 127 4.65 -1.60 2.30
CA LEU A 127 4.60 -2.28 1.02
C LEU A 127 6.01 -2.57 0.52
N GLN A 128 6.13 -3.66 -0.23
CA GLN A 128 7.33 -4.00 -0.98
C GLN A 128 7.01 -4.35 -2.43
N THR A 129 7.94 -4.06 -3.34
CA THR A 129 7.84 -4.51 -4.74
C THR A 129 7.93 -6.04 -4.85
N TYR A 130 7.38 -6.59 -5.93
CA TYR A 130 7.45 -8.02 -6.25
C TYR A 130 8.88 -8.59 -6.12
N SER A 131 9.88 -7.87 -6.65
CA SER A 131 11.29 -8.30 -6.60
C SER A 131 11.91 -8.30 -5.19
N THR A 132 11.36 -7.55 -4.24
CA THR A 132 11.95 -7.36 -2.90
C THR A 132 11.11 -7.94 -1.75
N VAL A 133 9.83 -8.26 -1.98
CA VAL A 133 8.92 -8.70 -0.89
C VAL A 133 9.33 -10.02 -0.24
N ASN A 134 10.05 -10.91 -0.93
CA ASN A 134 10.61 -12.12 -0.31
C ASN A 134 11.94 -11.88 0.43
N GLN A 135 12.52 -10.69 0.32
CA GLN A 135 13.74 -10.30 1.01
C GLN A 135 13.40 -9.65 2.36
N ARG A 136 14.41 -9.28 3.15
CA ARG A 136 14.19 -8.48 4.36
C ARG A 136 13.76 -7.08 3.99
N VAL A 137 12.92 -6.46 4.84
CA VAL A 137 12.59 -5.03 4.70
C VAL A 137 13.87 -4.20 4.84
N PRO A 138 14.15 -3.25 3.94
CA PRO A 138 15.30 -2.35 4.06
C PRO A 138 15.33 -1.64 5.42
N GLN A 139 16.50 -1.56 6.05
CA GLN A 139 16.64 -1.09 7.44
C GLN A 139 16.08 0.32 7.66
N ASP A 140 16.31 1.24 6.72
CA ASP A 140 15.80 2.61 6.82
C ASP A 140 14.27 2.65 6.76
N CYS A 141 13.67 1.89 5.85
CA CYS A 141 12.22 1.76 5.74
C CYS A 141 11.63 1.14 7.02
N LEU A 142 12.25 0.07 7.53
CA LEU A 142 11.81 -0.59 8.76
C LEU A 142 11.90 0.34 9.97
N ARG A 143 12.96 1.15 10.06
CA ARG A 143 13.14 2.16 11.12
C ARG A 143 12.03 3.21 11.07
N VAL A 144 11.79 3.80 9.90
CA VAL A 144 10.70 4.78 9.73
C VAL A 144 9.35 4.18 10.11
N TYR A 145 9.07 2.94 9.71
CA TYR A 145 7.84 2.25 10.10
C TYR A 145 7.72 2.11 11.62
N LYS A 146 8.77 1.58 12.29
CA LYS A 146 8.76 1.38 13.75
C LYS A 146 8.63 2.68 14.54
N ASP A 147 9.29 3.75 14.09
CA ASP A 147 9.31 5.02 14.81
C ASP A 147 8.00 5.81 14.67
N ASN A 148 7.22 5.55 13.61
CA ASN A 148 6.05 6.37 13.27
C ASN A 148 4.72 5.61 13.29
N CYS A 149 4.70 4.29 13.31
CA CYS A 149 3.48 3.50 13.23
C CYS A 149 3.13 2.86 14.59
N PRO A 150 1.84 2.58 14.85
CA PRO A 150 1.46 1.85 16.05
C PRO A 150 2.16 0.49 16.13
N GLN A 151 2.54 0.10 17.35
CA GLN A 151 3.32 -1.12 17.60
C GLN A 151 2.53 -2.39 17.24
N ASP A 152 1.22 -2.39 17.42
CA ASP A 152 0.37 -3.52 17.05
C ASP A 152 0.24 -3.60 15.52
N SER A 153 1.05 -4.47 14.91
CA SER A 153 1.11 -4.70 13.48
C SER A 153 1.06 -6.20 13.19
N ILE A 154 0.42 -6.55 12.07
CA ILE A 154 0.28 -7.91 11.58
C ILE A 154 0.94 -8.05 10.21
N GLU A 155 1.62 -9.18 10.00
CA GLU A 155 2.11 -9.57 8.68
C GLU A 155 0.95 -10.18 7.88
N ILE A 156 0.61 -9.59 6.73
CA ILE A 156 -0.48 -10.09 5.87
C ILE A 156 0.03 -10.74 4.58
N TYR A 157 1.32 -10.57 4.30
CA TYR A 157 2.04 -11.26 3.24
C TYR A 157 2.54 -12.63 3.70
N ASN A 158 2.49 -13.58 2.79
CA ASN A 158 3.11 -14.90 2.89
C ASN A 158 3.88 -15.15 1.58
N PRO A 159 5.06 -15.81 1.59
CA PRO A 159 5.80 -16.17 0.38
C PRO A 159 5.01 -16.89 -0.73
N ALA A 160 3.88 -17.52 -0.40
CA ALA A 160 2.96 -18.12 -1.38
C ALA A 160 2.06 -17.10 -2.11
N CYS A 161 1.90 -15.87 -1.62
CA CYS A 161 1.01 -14.87 -2.22
C CYS A 161 1.29 -14.63 -3.72
N PRO A 162 2.55 -14.50 -4.19
CA PRO A 162 2.84 -14.37 -5.62
C PRO A 162 2.37 -15.55 -6.47
N GLN A 163 2.40 -16.78 -5.93
CA GLN A 163 1.97 -18.00 -6.63
C GLN A 163 0.45 -18.08 -6.75
N LEU A 164 -0.27 -17.42 -5.84
CA LEU A 164 -1.74 -17.37 -5.87
C LEU A 164 -2.25 -16.40 -6.95
N LEU A 165 -1.38 -15.55 -7.50
CA LEU A 165 -1.69 -14.66 -8.61
C LEU A 165 -1.59 -15.34 -9.97
N SER A 166 -0.71 -16.34 -10.14
CA SER A 166 -0.49 -17.03 -11.44
C SER A 166 -1.64 -17.96 -11.84
N ARG A 167 -2.73 -17.96 -11.07
CA ARG A 167 -3.99 -18.63 -11.40
C ARG A 167 -4.97 -17.71 -12.16
N PHE A 168 -4.52 -16.51 -12.52
CA PHE A 168 -5.22 -15.51 -13.34
C PHE A 168 -4.47 -15.23 -14.64
#